data_AF-A0A8H6Z9X7-F1
#
_entry.id   AF-A0A8H6Z9X7-F1
#
_cell.length_a   1.000
_cell.length_b   1.000
_cell.length_c   1.000
_cell.angle_alpha   90.00
_cell.angle_beta   90.00
_cell.angle_gamma   90.00
#
_symmetry.space_group_name_H-M   'P 1'
#
loop_
_entity.id
_entity.type
_entity.pdbx_description
1 polymer ?
#
loop_
_entity_poly.entity_id
_entity_poly.type
_entity_poly.pdbx_seq_one_letter_code
_entity_poly.pdbx_strand_id
1 'polypeptide(L)'
;MSIDRISMLPAALLLLLNAALSAAQTRTSLAVDSVLPTHAPNPPFFTIPTATQLAISVALCSGTVDTPTPRFFVTNTSSTASPGPDGGTDVFEIVLDQGLGSWTGPFPSGGVLGVSDAAQMPFEIGVSSEYPIHSSDDASALLGDTTATEALLFSPPFEQPEIIIPAYPNYTLPAAIPSIPQPPSDPKNYTLIVSPTSNGLTSMQQTSCALSTQKSTGIVANQSLWLRDDLGWRTEWTMTGLTPQTNYTAYVILDAYKVTTPIFFTTKSSSFSCSLVSRLPYCPSISYAVPLSPPPSPAITYDSTNLPASIGDPIVAILTNFTTMLTTFACGRDFYSPLVTCADCQEAYRTWLCAVSFSRCADPATAPPNAALLQSQSPNARNKAFPSGNNFTQLLPCLETCTATDRACPNFLGFRCPLPRFNAAQSYGVGYVDSGADGVMGGGHPGMWADDFGNVWCNSGL
;
A
#
# COMPACT_ATOMS: atom_id res chain seq x y z
N MET A 1 -36.67 -45.89 -61.52
CA MET A 1 -35.96 -44.69 -61.03
C MET A 1 -36.57 -44.32 -59.69
N SER A 2 -35.97 -44.80 -58.59
CA SER A 2 -36.33 -44.42 -57.23
C SER A 2 -35.84 -43.00 -56.96
N ILE A 3 -36.73 -42.17 -56.42
CA ILE A 3 -36.40 -40.87 -55.84
C ILE A 3 -36.34 -41.11 -54.32
N ASP A 4 -35.13 -41.03 -53.76
CA ASP A 4 -34.88 -41.17 -52.33
C ASP A 4 -35.58 -40.06 -51.54
N ARG A 5 -36.48 -40.45 -50.64
CA ARG A 5 -37.01 -39.59 -49.58
C ARG A 5 -35.98 -39.48 -48.46
N ILE A 6 -35.33 -38.33 -48.37
CA ILE A 6 -34.56 -37.95 -47.18
C ILE A 6 -35.56 -37.73 -46.04
N SER A 7 -35.54 -38.64 -45.06
CA SER A 7 -36.35 -38.54 -43.85
C SER A 7 -35.80 -37.40 -42.99
N MET A 8 -36.48 -36.25 -42.98
CA MET A 8 -36.15 -35.16 -42.05
C MET A 8 -36.50 -35.61 -40.63
N LEU A 9 -35.52 -35.62 -39.73
CA LEU A 9 -35.76 -35.85 -38.31
C LEU A 9 -36.76 -34.79 -37.79
N PRO A 10 -37.75 -35.17 -36.97
CA PRO A 10 -38.70 -34.22 -36.40
C PRO A 10 -37.96 -33.21 -35.50
N ALA A 11 -38.29 -31.93 -35.63
CA ALA A 11 -37.63 -30.82 -34.92
C ALA A 11 -37.56 -31.03 -33.39
N ALA A 12 -38.54 -31.71 -32.81
CA ALA A 12 -38.53 -32.09 -31.39
C ALA A 12 -37.38 -33.05 -31.02
N LEU A 13 -37.00 -33.96 -31.91
CA LEU A 13 -35.87 -34.88 -31.69
C LEU A 13 -34.53 -34.16 -31.82
N LEU A 14 -34.43 -33.15 -32.70
CA LEU A 14 -33.26 -32.26 -32.80
C LEU A 14 -33.09 -31.39 -31.55
N LEU A 15 -34.20 -30.88 -30.98
CA LEU A 15 -34.18 -30.14 -29.71
C LEU A 15 -33.84 -31.04 -28.52
N LEU A 16 -34.35 -32.28 -28.49
CA LEU A 16 -34.00 -33.27 -27.46
C LEU A 16 -32.55 -33.77 -27.60
N LEU A 17 -32.03 -33.93 -28.82
CA LEU A 17 -30.62 -34.25 -29.05
C LEU A 17 -29.73 -33.08 -28.62
N ASN A 18 -30.07 -31.84 -28.95
CA ASN A 18 -29.29 -30.68 -28.49
C ASN A 18 -29.33 -30.56 -26.95
N ALA A 19 -30.49 -30.81 -26.32
CA ALA A 19 -30.59 -30.86 -24.86
C ALA A 19 -29.75 -32.00 -24.26
N ALA A 20 -29.77 -33.20 -24.86
CA ALA A 20 -28.96 -34.34 -24.41
C ALA A 20 -27.45 -34.15 -24.65
N LEU A 21 -27.04 -33.53 -25.76
CA LEU A 21 -25.65 -33.19 -26.03
C LEU A 21 -25.15 -32.06 -25.12
N SER A 22 -26.00 -31.09 -24.76
CA SER A 22 -25.67 -30.05 -23.76
C SER A 22 -25.52 -30.61 -22.34
N ALA A 23 -26.25 -31.68 -22.01
CA ALA A 23 -26.09 -32.40 -20.74
C ALA A 23 -24.89 -33.37 -20.73
N ALA A 24 -24.36 -33.76 -21.90
CA ALA A 24 -23.24 -34.70 -22.06
C ALA A 24 -21.86 -34.01 -22.16
N GLN A 25 -21.79 -32.68 -22.08
CA GLN A 25 -20.50 -31.99 -21.97
C GLN A 25 -19.87 -32.30 -20.60
N THR A 26 -18.70 -32.93 -20.62
CA THR A 26 -17.84 -33.09 -19.44
C THR A 26 -17.52 -31.71 -18.86
N ARG A 27 -18.13 -31.38 -17.72
CA ARG A 27 -17.87 -30.14 -16.99
C ARG A 27 -16.56 -30.26 -16.24
N THR A 28 -15.77 -29.21 -16.28
CA THR A 28 -14.59 -29.10 -15.42
C THR A 28 -15.05 -28.92 -13.98
N SER A 29 -14.57 -29.78 -13.08
CA SER A 29 -14.82 -29.64 -11.64
C SER A 29 -13.85 -28.64 -11.05
N LEU A 30 -14.36 -27.69 -10.26
CA LEU A 30 -13.53 -26.76 -9.49
C LEU A 30 -13.05 -27.45 -8.21
N ALA A 31 -11.80 -27.19 -7.82
CA ALA A 31 -11.24 -27.67 -6.57
C ALA A 31 -11.29 -26.57 -5.51
N VAL A 32 -11.54 -26.95 -4.24
CA VAL A 32 -11.55 -26.01 -3.12
C VAL A 32 -10.13 -25.55 -2.82
N ASP A 33 -10.00 -24.28 -2.42
CA ASP A 33 -8.75 -23.57 -2.15
C ASP A 33 -7.78 -23.61 -3.33
N SER A 34 -8.34 -23.37 -4.53
CA SER A 34 -7.59 -23.37 -5.78
C SER A 34 -8.10 -22.31 -6.76
N VAL A 35 -7.21 -21.94 -7.69
CA VAL A 35 -7.52 -21.04 -8.81
C VAL A 35 -7.38 -21.80 -10.13
N LEU A 36 -8.41 -21.69 -10.97
CA LEU A 36 -8.44 -22.24 -12.33
C LEU A 36 -8.34 -21.09 -13.35
N PRO A 37 -7.19 -20.91 -14.02
CA PRO A 37 -7.10 -20.03 -15.18
C PRO A 37 -7.79 -20.67 -16.39
N THR A 38 -8.62 -19.91 -17.10
CA THR A 38 -9.38 -20.41 -18.25
C THR A 38 -9.55 -19.36 -19.33
N HIS A 39 -9.71 -19.83 -20.57
CA HIS A 39 -9.99 -19.01 -21.74
C HIS A 39 -11.18 -19.68 -22.42
N ALA A 40 -12.36 -19.09 -22.30
CA ALA A 40 -13.59 -19.74 -22.72
C ALA A 40 -14.00 -19.30 -24.13
N PRO A 41 -14.16 -20.22 -25.11
CA PRO A 41 -14.61 -19.86 -26.44
C PRO A 41 -16.14 -19.97 -26.66
N ASN A 42 -16.91 -20.62 -25.78
CA ASN A 42 -18.39 -20.66 -25.75
C ASN A 42 -18.89 -21.56 -24.57
N PRO A 43 -20.06 -21.30 -23.98
CA PRO A 43 -20.27 -21.17 -22.53
C PRO A 43 -19.80 -22.40 -21.72
N PRO A 44 -18.72 -22.27 -20.92
CA PRO A 44 -18.31 -23.33 -20.02
C PRO A 44 -19.18 -23.30 -18.76
N PHE A 45 -19.76 -24.44 -18.45
CA PHE A 45 -20.32 -24.72 -17.12
C PHE A 45 -19.26 -25.44 -16.28
N PHE A 46 -19.06 -24.98 -15.06
CA PHE A 46 -18.14 -25.57 -14.10
C PHE A 46 -18.91 -26.17 -12.93
N THR A 47 -18.48 -27.35 -12.47
CA THR A 47 -19.10 -28.01 -11.33
C THR A 47 -18.44 -27.50 -10.04
N ILE A 48 -19.26 -27.05 -9.09
CA ILE A 48 -18.82 -26.60 -7.76
C ILE A 48 -19.06 -27.76 -6.76
N PRO A 49 -18.07 -28.10 -5.92
CA PRO A 49 -18.19 -29.20 -4.97
C PRO A 49 -19.20 -28.91 -3.86
N THR A 50 -19.63 -29.96 -3.16
CA THR A 50 -20.47 -29.85 -1.97
C THR A 50 -19.70 -29.27 -0.80
N ALA A 51 -20.28 -28.29 -0.11
CA ALA A 51 -19.68 -27.67 1.07
C ALA A 51 -20.72 -26.93 1.91
N THR A 52 -20.43 -26.74 3.19
CA THR A 52 -21.26 -25.91 4.09
C THR A 52 -21.25 -24.45 3.68
N GLN A 53 -20.11 -23.96 3.19
CA GLN A 53 -19.91 -22.62 2.66
C GLN A 53 -18.70 -22.61 1.74
N LEU A 54 -18.79 -21.92 0.61
CA LEU A 54 -17.64 -21.59 -0.25
C LEU A 54 -17.75 -20.14 -0.73
N ALA A 55 -16.60 -19.52 -0.95
CA ALA A 55 -16.46 -18.28 -1.69
C ALA A 55 -16.01 -18.59 -3.13
N ILE A 56 -16.80 -18.15 -4.10
CA ILE A 56 -16.48 -18.19 -5.53
C ILE A 56 -16.05 -16.80 -5.93
N SER A 57 -14.88 -16.67 -6.54
CA SER A 57 -14.31 -15.39 -6.99
C SER A 57 -13.89 -15.48 -8.44
N VAL A 58 -14.07 -14.40 -9.18
CA VAL A 58 -13.74 -14.31 -10.61
C VAL A 58 -12.85 -13.09 -10.85
N ALA A 59 -11.82 -13.25 -11.67
CA ALA A 59 -10.92 -12.19 -12.08
C ALA A 59 -10.71 -12.20 -13.60
N LEU A 60 -10.98 -11.09 -14.28
CA LEU A 60 -10.73 -10.93 -15.71
C LEU A 60 -9.26 -10.61 -15.97
N CYS A 61 -8.58 -11.38 -16.82
CA CYS A 61 -7.13 -11.26 -17.02
C CYS A 61 -6.72 -10.41 -18.23
N SER A 62 -7.69 -9.77 -18.89
CA SER A 62 -7.44 -8.86 -20.01
C SER A 62 -8.62 -7.92 -20.22
N GLY A 63 -8.46 -6.94 -21.12
CA GLY A 63 -9.47 -5.94 -21.42
C GLY A 63 -9.33 -4.67 -20.59
N THR A 64 -10.18 -3.70 -20.89
CA THR A 64 -10.27 -2.41 -20.18
C THR A 64 -11.56 -2.34 -19.37
N VAL A 65 -11.60 -1.47 -18.38
CA VAL A 65 -12.80 -1.29 -17.52
C VAL A 65 -14.07 -0.96 -18.30
N ASP A 66 -13.95 -0.36 -19.48
CA ASP A 66 -15.07 0.01 -20.35
C ASP A 66 -15.47 -1.08 -21.37
N THR A 67 -14.67 -2.14 -21.51
CA THR A 67 -15.01 -3.22 -22.45
C THR A 67 -16.15 -4.07 -21.93
N PRO A 68 -17.09 -4.52 -22.79
CA PRO A 68 -18.10 -5.49 -22.40
C PRO A 68 -17.44 -6.74 -21.80
N THR A 69 -17.86 -7.10 -20.60
CA THR A 69 -17.30 -8.22 -19.84
C THR A 69 -18.21 -9.43 -19.87
N PRO A 70 -17.66 -10.65 -19.73
CA PRO A 70 -18.48 -11.84 -19.51
C PRO A 70 -19.28 -11.72 -18.22
N ARG A 71 -20.45 -12.36 -18.21
CA ARG A 71 -21.34 -12.42 -17.05
C ARG A 71 -21.27 -13.80 -16.42
N PHE A 72 -21.29 -13.83 -15.10
CA PHE A 72 -21.05 -15.04 -14.31
C PHE A 72 -22.26 -15.35 -13.44
N PHE A 73 -22.77 -16.57 -13.52
CA PHE A 73 -23.97 -16.99 -12.80
C PHE A 73 -23.69 -18.24 -11.99
N VAL A 74 -23.91 -18.16 -10.68
CA VAL A 74 -23.72 -19.27 -9.75
C VAL A 74 -25.06 -19.80 -9.28
N THR A 75 -25.19 -21.12 -9.22
CA THR A 75 -26.30 -21.78 -8.51
C THR A 75 -25.75 -22.69 -7.43
N ASN A 76 -26.42 -22.70 -6.29
CA ASN A 76 -26.09 -23.54 -5.15
C ASN A 76 -26.91 -24.84 -5.10
N THR A 77 -27.62 -25.17 -6.18
CA THR A 77 -28.39 -26.41 -6.32
C THR A 77 -27.84 -27.26 -7.46
N SER A 78 -28.04 -28.57 -7.36
CA SER A 78 -27.78 -29.50 -8.47
C SER A 78 -28.93 -29.56 -9.49
N SER A 79 -30.05 -28.89 -9.22
CA SER A 79 -31.26 -28.90 -10.05
C SER A 79 -31.14 -28.02 -11.29
N THR A 80 -30.37 -26.93 -11.19
CA THR A 80 -30.12 -26.01 -12.31
C THR A 80 -28.84 -26.42 -13.02
N ALA A 81 -28.98 -27.14 -14.13
CA ALA A 81 -27.84 -27.59 -14.91
C ALA A 81 -27.12 -26.45 -15.66
N SER A 82 -27.81 -25.36 -15.99
CA SER A 82 -27.31 -24.28 -16.85
C SER A 82 -27.72 -22.91 -16.28
N PRO A 83 -27.06 -22.42 -15.21
CA PRO A 83 -27.32 -21.07 -14.70
C PRO A 83 -26.93 -20.02 -15.74
N GLY A 84 -27.77 -18.99 -15.92
CA GLY A 84 -27.58 -17.96 -16.95
C GLY A 84 -28.53 -16.77 -16.80
N PRO A 85 -28.53 -15.83 -17.77
CA PRO A 85 -29.32 -14.60 -17.70
C PRO A 85 -30.83 -14.84 -17.76
N ASP A 86 -31.27 -15.95 -18.35
CA ASP A 86 -32.67 -16.37 -18.41
C ASP A 86 -33.17 -16.95 -17.06
N GLY A 87 -32.31 -16.96 -16.04
CA GLY A 87 -32.63 -17.39 -14.68
C GLY A 87 -32.49 -18.90 -14.45
N GLY A 88 -33.11 -19.36 -13.37
CA GLY A 88 -33.07 -20.73 -12.88
C GLY A 88 -33.37 -20.75 -11.38
N THR A 89 -33.54 -21.93 -10.79
CA THR A 89 -33.73 -22.05 -9.34
C THR A 89 -32.43 -21.68 -8.63
N ASP A 90 -32.51 -20.74 -7.69
CA ASP A 90 -31.38 -20.24 -6.88
C ASP A 90 -30.15 -19.88 -7.73
N VAL A 91 -30.37 -19.06 -8.76
CA VAL A 91 -29.31 -18.51 -9.61
C VAL A 91 -28.99 -17.09 -9.16
N PHE A 92 -27.71 -16.82 -8.90
CA PHE A 92 -27.19 -15.53 -8.49
C PHE A 92 -26.15 -15.06 -9.52
N GLU A 93 -26.17 -13.78 -9.85
CA GLU A 93 -25.17 -13.17 -10.71
C GLU A 93 -23.99 -12.68 -9.86
N ILE A 94 -22.77 -13.01 -10.29
CA ILE A 94 -21.54 -12.43 -9.75
C ILE A 94 -21.28 -11.15 -10.55
N VAL A 95 -21.67 -10.02 -9.96
CA VAL A 95 -21.43 -8.70 -10.55
C VAL A 95 -19.95 -8.38 -10.45
N LEU A 96 -19.37 -7.96 -11.58
CA LEU A 96 -17.97 -7.56 -11.63
C LEU A 96 -17.84 -6.05 -11.42
N ASP A 97 -16.88 -5.65 -10.61
CA ASP A 97 -16.37 -4.29 -10.48
C ASP A 97 -14.88 -4.29 -10.85
N GLN A 98 -14.51 -3.49 -11.85
CA GLN A 98 -13.15 -3.43 -12.41
C GLN A 98 -12.54 -4.81 -12.73
N GLY A 99 -13.39 -5.76 -13.15
CA GLY A 99 -12.99 -7.11 -13.54
C GLY A 99 -12.89 -8.12 -12.39
N LEU A 100 -13.20 -7.72 -11.15
CA LEU A 100 -13.28 -8.59 -9.99
C LEU A 100 -14.73 -8.77 -9.54
N GLY A 101 -15.10 -9.99 -9.13
CA GLY A 101 -16.37 -10.22 -8.48
C GLY A 101 -16.36 -11.48 -7.64
N SER A 102 -17.24 -11.55 -6.65
CA SER A 102 -17.34 -12.74 -5.79
C SER A 102 -18.76 -13.02 -5.32
N TRP A 103 -18.99 -14.27 -4.91
CA TRP A 103 -20.21 -14.74 -4.28
C TRP A 103 -19.86 -15.76 -3.20
N THR A 104 -20.47 -15.65 -2.03
CA THR A 104 -20.26 -16.58 -0.92
C THR A 104 -21.58 -17.15 -0.47
N GLY A 105 -21.63 -18.47 -0.27
CA GLY A 105 -22.81 -19.14 0.23
C GLY A 105 -22.67 -20.65 0.35
N PRO A 106 -23.74 -21.32 0.82
CA PRO A 106 -23.74 -22.76 1.06
C PRO A 106 -23.92 -23.55 -0.25
N PHE A 107 -23.28 -24.73 -0.36
CA PHE A 107 -23.41 -25.66 -1.49
C PHE A 107 -23.76 -27.07 -0.98
N PRO A 108 -24.93 -27.29 -0.36
CA PRO A 108 -25.26 -28.56 0.30
C PRO A 108 -25.33 -29.75 -0.69
N SER A 109 -25.71 -29.49 -1.94
CA SER A 109 -25.79 -30.47 -3.02
C SER A 109 -24.75 -30.24 -4.13
N GLY A 110 -23.75 -29.39 -3.89
CA GLY A 110 -22.89 -28.84 -4.94
C GLY A 110 -23.62 -27.78 -5.76
N GLY A 111 -22.93 -27.22 -6.75
CA GLY A 111 -23.44 -26.13 -7.56
C GLY A 111 -22.87 -26.10 -8.97
N VAL A 112 -23.28 -25.08 -9.73
CA VAL A 112 -22.79 -24.86 -11.09
C VAL A 112 -22.44 -23.38 -11.25
N LEU A 113 -21.29 -23.09 -11.86
CA LEU A 113 -20.95 -21.76 -12.36
C LEU A 113 -21.13 -21.76 -13.88
N GLY A 114 -21.98 -20.89 -14.40
CA GLY A 114 -22.18 -20.65 -15.83
C GLY A 114 -21.59 -19.30 -16.23
N VAL A 115 -21.02 -19.24 -17.43
CA VAL A 115 -20.47 -18.02 -18.00
C VAL A 115 -21.22 -17.68 -19.28
N SER A 116 -21.78 -16.48 -19.34
CA SER A 116 -22.48 -15.93 -20.51
C SER A 116 -21.67 -14.81 -21.13
N ASP A 117 -21.87 -14.56 -22.42
CA ASP A 117 -21.18 -13.50 -23.17
C ASP A 117 -19.65 -13.57 -23.04
N ALA A 118 -19.11 -14.79 -22.96
CA ALA A 118 -17.68 -15.10 -22.89
C ALA A 118 -16.97 -14.82 -24.22
N ALA A 119 -17.03 -13.57 -24.70
CA ALA A 119 -16.03 -13.04 -25.64
C ALA A 119 -14.64 -13.55 -25.18
N GLN A 120 -13.73 -13.87 -26.12
CA GLN A 120 -12.46 -14.61 -25.89
C GLN A 120 -11.47 -13.93 -24.90
N MET A 121 -11.94 -13.65 -23.69
CA MET A 121 -11.30 -12.92 -22.63
C MET A 121 -10.85 -13.96 -21.61
N PRO A 122 -9.54 -14.11 -21.37
CA PRO A 122 -9.05 -14.92 -20.27
C PRO A 122 -9.58 -14.43 -18.92
N PHE A 123 -9.91 -15.38 -18.05
CA PHE A 123 -10.29 -15.10 -16.67
C PHE A 123 -9.87 -16.25 -15.75
N GLU A 124 -9.82 -15.97 -14.46
CA GLU A 124 -9.54 -16.92 -13.40
C GLU A 124 -10.80 -17.15 -12.56
N ILE A 125 -11.00 -18.40 -12.12
CA ILE A 125 -12.04 -18.77 -11.15
C ILE A 125 -11.33 -19.27 -9.90
N GLY A 126 -11.55 -18.60 -8.77
CA GLY A 126 -11.07 -19.01 -7.46
C GLY A 126 -12.19 -19.59 -6.62
N VAL A 127 -11.96 -20.73 -5.98
CA VAL A 127 -12.88 -21.32 -5.00
C VAL A 127 -12.15 -21.44 -3.68
N SER A 128 -12.70 -20.89 -2.60
CA SER A 128 -12.12 -21.01 -1.25
C SER A 128 -13.16 -21.44 -0.22
N SER A 129 -12.68 -22.13 0.82
CA SER A 129 -13.44 -22.47 2.02
C SER A 129 -13.61 -21.31 3.00
N GLU A 130 -12.84 -20.22 2.86
CA GLU A 130 -12.87 -19.07 3.77
C GLU A 130 -13.36 -17.78 3.07
N TYR A 131 -12.44 -17.04 2.46
CA TYR A 131 -12.67 -15.75 1.83
C TYR A 131 -12.42 -15.82 0.32
N PRO A 132 -13.02 -14.93 -0.51
CA PRO A 132 -12.70 -14.83 -1.92
C PRO A 132 -11.19 -14.77 -2.18
N ILE A 133 -10.67 -15.63 -3.07
CA ILE A 133 -9.24 -15.66 -3.41
C ILE A 133 -8.85 -14.38 -4.15
N HIS A 134 -9.63 -14.01 -5.17
CA HIS A 134 -9.48 -12.74 -5.87
C HIS A 134 -10.25 -11.67 -5.11
N SER A 135 -9.56 -10.64 -4.67
CA SER A 135 -10.17 -9.49 -4.01
C SER A 135 -9.33 -8.23 -4.27
N SER A 136 -9.97 -7.06 -4.19
CA SER A 136 -9.23 -5.84 -3.90
C SER A 136 -8.69 -5.90 -2.48
N ASP A 137 -7.52 -5.31 -2.27
CA ASP A 137 -6.98 -5.04 -0.95
C ASP A 137 -7.06 -3.52 -0.73
N ASP A 138 -7.93 -3.11 0.20
CA ASP A 138 -8.09 -1.71 0.57
C ASP A 138 -6.89 -1.20 1.39
N ALA A 139 -5.99 -2.09 1.82
CA ALA A 139 -4.79 -1.71 2.53
C ALA A 139 -3.82 -0.93 1.62
N SER A 140 -3.44 0.26 2.05
CA SER A 140 -2.64 1.17 1.24
C SER A 140 -1.15 0.79 1.27
N ALA A 141 -0.65 0.43 0.08
CA ALA A 141 0.77 0.51 -0.22
C ALA A 141 1.23 1.98 -0.16
N LEU A 142 2.50 2.23 0.15
CA LEU A 142 3.00 3.57 0.47
C LEU A 142 4.18 3.94 -0.43
N LEU A 143 4.20 5.18 -0.91
CA LEU A 143 5.39 5.81 -1.47
C LEU A 143 6.20 6.47 -0.34
N GLY A 144 7.47 6.10 -0.20
CA GLY A 144 8.41 6.84 0.64
C GLY A 144 8.80 8.16 -0.02
N ASP A 145 9.61 8.07 -1.08
CA ASP A 145 10.02 9.22 -1.91
C ASP A 145 10.69 8.75 -3.20
N THR A 146 11.02 9.70 -4.07
CA THR A 146 11.71 9.47 -5.34
C THR A 146 13.03 10.24 -5.44
N THR A 147 13.93 9.81 -6.33
CA THR A 147 15.00 10.65 -6.89
C THR A 147 14.67 10.93 -8.37
N ALA A 148 15.67 11.33 -9.16
CA ALA A 148 15.51 11.43 -10.60
C ALA A 148 15.24 10.07 -11.27
N THR A 149 15.80 8.98 -10.73
CA THR A 149 15.79 7.67 -11.38
C THR A 149 15.46 6.50 -10.45
N GLU A 150 15.12 6.80 -9.20
CA GLU A 150 14.90 5.82 -8.14
C GLU A 150 13.61 6.13 -7.39
N ALA A 151 13.03 5.11 -6.77
CA ALA A 151 11.86 5.24 -5.90
C ALA A 151 11.96 4.30 -4.71
N LEU A 152 11.47 4.74 -3.57
CA LEU A 152 11.28 3.92 -2.38
C LEU A 152 9.79 3.65 -2.20
N LEU A 153 9.39 2.39 -2.24
CA LEU A 153 7.99 1.95 -2.17
C LEU A 153 7.83 0.90 -1.08
N PHE A 154 6.65 0.82 -0.48
CA PHE A 154 6.33 -0.11 0.58
C PHE A 154 5.03 -0.86 0.28
N SER A 155 4.99 -2.14 0.66
CA SER A 155 3.74 -2.90 0.69
C SER A 155 2.77 -2.30 1.72
N PRO A 156 1.50 -2.69 1.68
CA PRO A 156 0.63 -2.52 2.84
C PRO A 156 1.22 -3.19 4.09
N PRO A 157 0.87 -2.72 5.29
CA PRO A 157 1.30 -3.35 6.53
C PRO A 157 0.60 -4.70 6.66
N PHE A 158 1.33 -5.77 7.00
CA PHE A 158 0.75 -7.12 7.05
C PHE A 158 0.84 -7.80 8.41
N GLU A 159 1.63 -7.26 9.35
CA GLU A 159 1.74 -7.79 10.70
C GLU A 159 2.16 -6.69 11.67
N GLN A 160 1.33 -6.40 12.67
CA GLN A 160 1.69 -5.45 13.72
C GLN A 160 2.69 -6.07 14.68
N PRO A 161 3.74 -5.32 15.10
CA PRO A 161 4.64 -5.80 16.13
C PRO A 161 3.89 -5.89 17.48
N GLU A 162 4.37 -6.74 18.38
CA GLU A 162 3.92 -6.70 19.77
C GLU A 162 4.41 -5.40 20.42
N ILE A 163 3.49 -4.46 20.65
CA ILE A 163 3.80 -3.19 21.32
C ILE A 163 3.73 -3.41 22.83
N ILE A 164 4.90 -3.44 23.48
CA ILE A 164 4.98 -3.51 24.94
C ILE A 164 4.70 -2.11 25.50
N ILE A 165 3.48 -1.89 25.99
CA ILE A 165 3.10 -0.65 26.66
C ILE A 165 3.76 -0.63 28.05
N PRO A 166 4.63 0.36 28.36
CA PRO A 166 5.26 0.44 29.67
C PRO A 166 4.22 0.64 30.77
N ALA A 167 4.30 -0.15 31.85
CA ALA A 167 3.35 -0.10 32.96
C ALA A 167 4.05 -0.02 34.31
N TYR A 168 3.49 0.75 35.24
CA TYR A 168 4.01 0.84 36.61
C TYR A 168 3.92 -0.52 37.33
N PRO A 169 4.93 -0.95 38.12
CA PRO A 169 6.14 -0.21 38.52
C PRO A 169 7.33 -0.32 37.54
N ASN A 170 7.30 -1.23 36.57
CA ASN A 170 8.39 -1.44 35.62
C ASN A 170 8.17 -0.61 34.34
N TYR A 171 8.33 0.71 34.47
CA TYR A 171 8.12 1.65 33.38
C TYR A 171 9.43 1.94 32.65
N THR A 172 9.75 1.12 31.64
CA THR A 172 10.95 1.30 30.81
C THR A 172 10.55 1.89 29.46
N LEU A 173 11.09 3.06 29.13
CA LEU A 173 10.88 3.69 27.82
C LEU A 173 11.74 3.02 26.73
N PRO A 174 11.32 3.07 25.45
CA PRO A 174 12.14 2.61 24.34
C PRO A 174 13.51 3.30 24.31
N ALA A 175 14.56 2.52 24.07
CA ALA A 175 15.92 3.07 23.91
C ALA A 175 15.99 4.02 22.69
N ALA A 176 17.00 4.91 22.68
CA ALA A 176 17.23 5.82 21.56
C ALA A 176 17.46 5.06 20.23
N ILE A 177 18.17 3.94 20.30
CA ILE A 177 18.25 2.93 19.25
C ILE A 177 17.46 1.72 19.75
N PRO A 178 16.19 1.56 19.34
CA PRO A 178 15.41 0.39 19.73
C PRO A 178 15.98 -0.87 19.08
N SER A 179 15.93 -1.98 19.80
CA SER A 179 16.08 -3.30 19.18
C SER A 179 14.92 -3.50 18.22
N ILE A 180 15.20 -3.69 16.93
CA ILE A 180 14.15 -4.02 15.96
C ILE A 180 13.57 -5.39 16.37
N PRO A 181 12.24 -5.53 16.50
CA PRO A 181 11.62 -6.82 16.70
C PRO A 181 12.08 -7.83 15.64
N GLN A 182 12.06 -9.13 15.95
CA GLN A 182 12.38 -10.12 14.92
C GLN A 182 11.36 -10.00 13.76
N PRO A 183 11.82 -10.01 12.50
CA PRO A 183 10.90 -10.01 11.37
C PRO A 183 9.99 -11.25 11.42
N PRO A 184 8.76 -11.15 10.89
CA PRO A 184 7.83 -12.27 10.82
C PRO A 184 8.45 -13.48 10.14
N SER A 185 8.18 -14.67 10.67
CA SER A 185 8.70 -15.93 10.12
C SER A 185 8.06 -16.33 8.80
N ASP A 186 6.87 -15.79 8.50
CA ASP A 186 6.11 -16.04 7.27
C ASP A 186 5.79 -14.71 6.57
N PRO A 187 6.77 -14.08 5.89
CA PRO A 187 6.53 -12.84 5.19
C PRO A 187 5.57 -13.03 4.02
N LYS A 188 4.65 -12.08 3.85
CA LYS A 188 3.71 -12.08 2.74
C LYS A 188 4.39 -11.92 1.38
N ASN A 189 3.90 -12.65 0.39
CA ASN A 189 4.47 -12.63 -0.95
C ASN A 189 3.88 -11.49 -1.78
N TYR A 190 4.63 -10.40 -1.86
CA TYR A 190 4.23 -9.22 -2.61
C TYR A 190 4.99 -9.10 -3.93
N THR A 191 4.25 -8.80 -5.01
CA THR A 191 4.81 -8.44 -6.32
C THR A 191 4.50 -7.00 -6.65
N LEU A 192 5.52 -6.21 -6.97
CA LEU A 192 5.40 -4.80 -7.33
C LEU A 192 5.40 -4.62 -8.85
N ILE A 193 4.33 -4.03 -9.38
CA ILE A 193 4.22 -3.65 -10.80
C ILE A 193 4.26 -2.14 -10.90
N VAL A 194 5.21 -1.59 -11.67
CA VAL A 194 5.34 -0.15 -11.91
C VAL A 194 5.37 0.13 -13.40
N SER A 195 4.64 1.13 -13.87
CA SER A 195 4.65 1.52 -15.28
C SER A 195 4.41 3.02 -15.41
N PRO A 196 4.98 3.69 -16.43
CA PRO A 196 4.59 5.07 -16.74
C PRO A 196 3.07 5.20 -16.83
N THR A 197 2.50 6.22 -16.19
CA THR A 197 1.03 6.42 -16.14
C THR A 197 0.42 6.53 -17.54
N SER A 198 1.20 7.00 -18.53
CA SER A 198 0.80 7.04 -19.94
C SER A 198 0.49 5.66 -20.55
N ASN A 199 0.97 4.57 -19.95
CA ASN A 199 0.68 3.21 -20.39
C ASN A 199 -0.71 2.72 -19.92
N GLY A 200 -1.42 3.50 -19.10
CA GLY A 200 -2.84 3.28 -18.81
C GLY A 200 -3.14 2.08 -17.91
N LEU A 201 -2.29 1.74 -16.94
CA LEU A 201 -2.56 0.64 -16.00
C LEU A 201 -3.92 0.75 -15.30
N THR A 202 -4.35 1.98 -14.99
CA THR A 202 -5.66 2.25 -14.35
C THR A 202 -6.86 2.02 -15.27
N SER A 203 -6.65 1.97 -16.59
CA SER A 203 -7.72 1.72 -17.57
C SER A 203 -7.96 0.23 -17.83
N MET A 204 -7.03 -0.62 -17.40
CA MET A 204 -7.14 -2.07 -17.51
C MET A 204 -8.05 -2.65 -16.43
N GLN A 205 -8.44 -3.92 -16.57
CA GLN A 205 -9.05 -4.66 -15.45
C GLN A 205 -8.09 -4.67 -14.25
N GLN A 206 -8.60 -4.34 -13.07
CA GLN A 206 -7.83 -4.16 -11.84
C GLN A 206 -7.67 -5.48 -11.09
N THR A 207 -7.25 -6.52 -11.83
CA THR A 207 -7.08 -7.88 -11.33
C THR A 207 -5.61 -8.26 -11.36
N SER A 208 -5.20 -9.19 -10.49
CA SER A 208 -3.81 -9.65 -10.44
C SER A 208 -3.38 -10.24 -11.78
N CYS A 209 -4.21 -11.11 -12.38
CA CYS A 209 -3.86 -11.77 -13.63
C CYS A 209 -3.81 -10.81 -14.82
N ALA A 210 -4.58 -9.72 -14.85
CA ALA A 210 -4.43 -8.69 -15.88
C ALA A 210 -3.15 -7.87 -15.68
N LEU A 211 -2.91 -7.39 -14.46
CA LEU A 211 -1.74 -6.56 -14.13
C LEU A 211 -0.42 -7.33 -14.27
N SER A 212 -0.41 -8.62 -13.95
CA SER A 212 0.77 -9.49 -14.05
C SER A 212 1.25 -9.72 -15.50
N THR A 213 0.39 -9.46 -16.50
CA THR A 213 0.81 -9.48 -17.91
C THR A 213 1.63 -8.25 -18.30
N GLN A 214 1.59 -7.19 -17.49
CA GLN A 214 2.23 -5.92 -17.80
C GLN A 214 3.71 -5.97 -17.42
N LYS A 215 4.55 -5.45 -18.32
CA LYS A 215 5.98 -5.35 -18.05
C LYS A 215 6.24 -4.20 -17.07
N SER A 216 6.71 -4.55 -15.87
CA SER A 216 7.18 -3.57 -14.89
C SER A 216 8.39 -2.78 -15.43
N THR A 217 8.42 -1.49 -15.15
CA THR A 217 9.48 -0.54 -15.54
C THR A 217 10.46 -0.35 -14.40
N GLY A 218 11.74 -0.22 -14.73
CA GLY A 218 12.81 -0.17 -13.74
C GLY A 218 13.17 -1.56 -13.20
N ILE A 219 13.99 -1.56 -12.14
CA ILE A 219 14.52 -2.76 -11.50
C ILE A 219 14.38 -2.59 -9.98
N VAL A 220 13.81 -3.59 -9.31
CA VAL A 220 13.88 -3.70 -7.84
C VAL A 220 15.32 -4.08 -7.48
N ALA A 221 16.09 -3.09 -7.05
CA ALA A 221 17.51 -3.24 -6.76
C ALA A 221 17.76 -3.73 -5.33
N ASN A 222 16.83 -3.48 -4.41
CA ASN A 222 16.84 -4.05 -3.07
C ASN A 222 15.39 -4.30 -2.59
N GLN A 223 15.20 -5.36 -1.81
CA GLN A 223 13.95 -5.72 -1.16
C GLN A 223 14.24 -6.20 0.27
N SER A 224 13.59 -5.62 1.26
CA SER A 224 13.76 -6.00 2.67
C SER A 224 12.50 -5.76 3.49
N LEU A 225 12.34 -6.47 4.60
CA LEU A 225 11.30 -6.16 5.57
C LEU A 225 11.71 -4.97 6.43
N TRP A 226 10.78 -4.04 6.65
CA TRP A 226 10.99 -2.87 7.49
C TRP A 226 9.78 -2.58 8.36
N LEU A 227 10.03 -2.32 9.63
CA LEU A 227 9.04 -1.84 10.59
C LEU A 227 9.21 -0.32 10.73
N ARG A 228 8.50 0.40 9.85
CA ARG A 228 8.62 1.85 9.71
C ARG A 228 7.88 2.62 10.81
N ASP A 229 6.75 2.07 11.22
CA ASP A 229 5.74 2.67 12.08
C ASP A 229 4.98 1.57 12.84
N ASP A 230 4.06 2.00 13.70
CA ASP A 230 3.21 1.14 14.52
C ASP A 230 2.12 0.40 13.71
N LEU A 231 1.91 0.76 12.44
CA LEU A 231 0.93 0.11 11.56
C LEU A 231 1.34 -1.33 11.21
N GLY A 232 2.64 -1.62 11.19
CA GLY A 232 3.16 -2.98 11.08
C GLY A 232 4.32 -3.15 10.09
N TRP A 233 4.79 -4.40 10.00
CA TRP A 233 5.80 -4.84 9.05
C TRP A 233 5.35 -4.63 7.62
N ARG A 234 6.27 -4.11 6.80
CA ARG A 234 6.10 -3.90 5.37
C ARG A 234 7.28 -4.48 4.61
N THR A 235 7.05 -4.86 3.36
CA THR A 235 8.12 -5.06 2.39
C THR A 235 8.49 -3.70 1.82
N GLU A 236 9.74 -3.30 1.97
CA GLU A 236 10.33 -2.11 1.35
C GLU A 236 11.04 -2.52 0.05
N TRP A 237 10.77 -1.80 -1.03
CA TRP A 237 11.46 -1.92 -2.32
C TRP A 237 12.20 -0.64 -2.65
N THR A 238 13.49 -0.78 -2.97
CA THR A 238 14.27 0.28 -3.62
C THR A 238 14.32 0.01 -5.11
N MET A 239 13.66 0.86 -5.90
CA MET A 239 13.64 0.77 -7.36
C MET A 239 14.68 1.67 -7.99
N THR A 240 15.24 1.23 -9.11
CA THR A 240 16.20 1.98 -9.94
C THR A 240 15.81 1.89 -11.41
N GLY A 241 16.45 2.70 -12.28
CA GLY A 241 16.20 2.67 -13.72
C GLY A 241 14.89 3.34 -14.15
N LEU A 242 14.35 4.24 -13.33
CA LEU A 242 13.23 5.10 -13.70
C LEU A 242 13.73 6.31 -14.52
N THR A 243 12.83 6.93 -15.27
CA THR A 243 13.12 8.12 -16.08
C THR A 243 12.80 9.38 -15.28
N PRO A 244 13.64 10.44 -15.30
CA PRO A 244 13.34 11.71 -14.62
C PRO A 244 12.04 12.38 -15.09
N GLN A 245 11.41 13.16 -14.21
CA GLN A 245 10.17 13.92 -14.48
C GLN A 245 9.05 13.10 -15.15
N THR A 246 8.92 11.84 -14.74
CA THR A 246 7.95 10.92 -15.34
C THR A 246 6.93 10.51 -14.29
N ASN A 247 5.64 10.55 -14.67
CA ASN A 247 4.56 10.05 -13.84
C ASN A 247 4.47 8.53 -13.99
N TYR A 248 4.43 7.85 -12.85
CA TYR A 248 4.32 6.41 -12.74
C TYR A 248 3.07 6.03 -11.95
N THR A 249 2.52 4.87 -12.31
CA THR A 249 1.49 4.18 -11.54
C THR A 249 2.07 2.85 -11.10
N ALA A 250 1.89 2.52 -9.82
CA ALA A 250 2.32 1.27 -9.23
C ALA A 250 1.16 0.53 -8.57
N TYR A 251 1.20 -0.80 -8.64
CA TYR A 251 0.30 -1.71 -7.95
C TYR A 251 1.13 -2.71 -7.17
N VAL A 252 0.61 -3.12 -6.02
CA VAL A 252 1.15 -4.24 -5.24
C VAL A 252 0.16 -5.39 -5.32
N ILE A 253 0.68 -6.57 -5.68
CA ILE A 253 -0.09 -7.81 -5.74
C ILE A 253 0.31 -8.68 -4.55
N LEU A 254 -0.65 -9.11 -3.76
CA LEU A 254 -0.47 -10.00 -2.62
C LEU A 254 -0.86 -11.44 -2.99
N ASP A 255 0.03 -12.38 -2.69
CA ASP A 255 -0.14 -13.83 -2.86
C ASP A 255 -0.63 -14.22 -4.26
N ALA A 256 -0.24 -13.44 -5.29
CA ALA A 256 -0.63 -13.58 -6.69
C ALA A 256 -2.11 -13.36 -7.05
N TYR A 257 -2.98 -12.98 -6.12
CA TYR A 257 -4.43 -12.88 -6.41
C TYR A 257 -5.09 -11.59 -5.95
N LYS A 258 -4.54 -10.91 -4.93
CA LYS A 258 -5.11 -9.68 -4.37
C LYS A 258 -4.37 -8.47 -4.87
N VAL A 259 -5.08 -7.40 -5.19
CA VAL A 259 -4.52 -6.19 -5.79
C VAL A 259 -4.81 -4.99 -4.91
N THR A 260 -3.79 -4.23 -4.55
CA THR A 260 -3.95 -2.98 -3.80
C THR A 260 -4.53 -1.88 -4.67
N THR A 261 -5.00 -0.80 -4.03
CA THR A 261 -5.21 0.47 -4.75
C THR A 261 -3.91 0.96 -5.41
N PRO A 262 -4.00 1.70 -6.53
CA PRO A 262 -2.83 2.25 -7.20
C PRO A 262 -2.09 3.26 -6.34
N ILE A 263 -0.76 3.26 -6.45
CA ILE A 263 0.10 4.36 -6.02
C ILE A 263 0.43 5.19 -7.25
N PHE A 264 0.23 6.49 -7.19
CA PHE A 264 0.71 7.40 -8.22
C PHE A 264 1.92 8.17 -7.68
N PHE A 265 2.95 8.34 -8.51
CA PHE A 265 4.12 9.11 -8.11
C PHE A 265 4.86 9.70 -9.30
N THR A 266 5.66 10.73 -9.05
CA THR A 266 6.49 11.38 -10.06
C THR A 266 7.95 11.33 -9.64
N THR A 267 8.83 10.93 -10.57
CA THR A 267 10.27 11.05 -10.39
C THR A 267 10.70 12.51 -10.52
N LYS A 268 11.75 12.88 -9.78
CA LYS A 268 12.24 14.26 -9.76
C LYS A 268 13.02 14.61 -11.03
N SER A 269 13.41 15.87 -11.19
CA SER A 269 14.22 16.37 -12.30
C SER A 269 15.56 15.66 -12.38
N SER A 270 16.12 15.60 -13.59
CA SER A 270 17.46 15.04 -13.83
C SER A 270 18.58 15.76 -13.07
N SER A 271 18.35 17.00 -12.64
CA SER A 271 19.25 17.79 -11.80
C SER A 271 19.09 17.54 -10.29
N PHE A 272 18.12 16.73 -9.86
CA PHE A 272 17.93 16.43 -8.45
C PHE A 272 19.09 15.63 -7.88
N SER A 273 19.73 16.15 -6.82
CA SER A 273 21.03 15.68 -6.33
C SER A 273 21.00 14.96 -4.97
N CYS A 274 19.82 14.79 -4.36
CA CYS A 274 19.69 14.17 -3.06
C CYS A 274 19.47 12.65 -3.18
N SER A 275 19.94 11.91 -2.17
CA SER A 275 19.87 10.44 -2.12
C SER A 275 18.82 9.96 -1.15
N LEU A 276 18.21 8.80 -1.43
CA LEU A 276 17.26 8.16 -0.53
C LEU A 276 17.95 7.67 0.76
N VAL A 277 17.26 7.81 1.88
CA VAL A 277 17.59 7.17 3.15
C VAL A 277 16.38 6.40 3.66
N SER A 278 16.62 5.25 4.27
CA SER A 278 15.60 4.37 4.86
C SER A 278 16.21 3.54 5.99
N ARG A 279 15.41 2.69 6.64
CA ARG A 279 15.91 1.67 7.58
C ARG A 279 16.80 2.22 8.69
N LEU A 280 16.38 3.33 9.31
CA LEU A 280 17.07 3.93 10.46
C LEU A 280 16.35 3.55 11.76
N PRO A 281 16.89 2.65 12.61
CA PRO A 281 16.17 2.18 13.80
C PRO A 281 15.79 3.31 14.78
N TYR A 282 16.63 4.34 14.88
CA TYR A 282 16.40 5.50 15.75
C TYR A 282 15.42 6.53 15.17
N CYS A 283 15.15 6.45 13.86
CA CYS A 283 14.26 7.34 13.11
C CYS A 283 13.48 6.52 12.05
N PRO A 284 12.61 5.58 12.47
CA PRO A 284 12.14 4.51 11.59
C PRO A 284 11.26 4.96 10.44
N SER A 285 10.58 6.10 10.61
CA SER A 285 9.68 6.74 9.65
C SER A 285 10.41 7.57 8.57
N ILE A 286 11.73 7.74 8.69
CA ILE A 286 12.55 8.46 7.72
C ILE A 286 12.83 7.54 6.54
N SER A 287 12.09 7.77 5.46
CA SER A 287 12.09 6.97 4.24
C SER A 287 12.00 7.86 3.00
N TYR A 288 12.90 8.82 2.86
CA TYR A 288 12.84 9.85 1.82
C TYR A 288 14.21 10.39 1.40
N ALA A 289 14.26 11.25 0.37
CA ALA A 289 15.51 11.82 -0.12
C ALA A 289 16.06 12.91 0.83
N VAL A 290 17.36 12.81 1.17
CA VAL A 290 18.07 13.73 2.09
C VAL A 290 19.29 14.35 1.40
N PRO A 291 19.83 15.49 1.88
CA PRO A 291 20.87 16.26 1.19
C PRO A 291 22.27 15.63 1.32
N LEU A 292 22.38 14.37 0.89
CA LEU A 292 23.59 13.59 0.76
C LEU A 292 23.83 13.32 -0.73
N SER A 293 25.11 13.30 -1.10
CA SER A 293 25.56 12.75 -2.39
C SER A 293 25.19 11.27 -2.50
N PRO A 294 25.30 10.64 -3.68
CA PRO A 294 25.07 9.21 -3.82
C PRO A 294 25.87 8.37 -2.81
N PRO A 295 25.27 7.32 -2.22
CA PRO A 295 25.96 6.47 -1.27
C PRO A 295 27.16 5.74 -1.89
N PRO A 296 28.14 5.31 -1.07
CA PRO A 296 29.28 4.55 -1.58
C PRO A 296 28.83 3.28 -2.30
N SER A 297 29.36 3.05 -3.50
CA SER A 297 29.10 1.83 -4.27
C SER A 297 29.47 0.58 -3.44
N PRO A 298 28.65 -0.49 -3.45
CA PRO A 298 27.49 -0.73 -4.33
C PRO A 298 26.14 -0.31 -3.75
N ALA A 299 26.11 0.45 -2.65
CA ALA A 299 24.85 0.87 -2.04
C ALA A 299 24.10 1.84 -2.96
N ILE A 300 22.76 1.73 -2.95
CA ILE A 300 21.82 2.56 -3.72
C ILE A 300 20.99 3.48 -2.82
N THR A 301 21.01 3.24 -1.51
CA THR A 301 20.24 3.98 -0.51
C THR A 301 21.05 4.01 0.78
N TYR A 302 20.95 5.11 1.52
CA TYR A 302 21.51 5.18 2.85
C TYR A 302 20.64 4.42 3.85
N ASP A 303 21.28 3.68 4.75
CA ASP A 303 20.64 3.02 5.88
C ASP A 303 21.54 3.10 7.12
N SER A 304 21.13 2.43 8.20
CA SER A 304 21.88 2.45 9.45
C SER A 304 23.31 1.92 9.36
N THR A 305 23.68 1.21 8.28
CA THR A 305 25.01 0.60 8.11
C THR A 305 26.01 1.51 7.40
N ASN A 306 25.53 2.46 6.59
CA ASN A 306 26.37 3.28 5.71
C ASN A 306 26.13 4.80 5.85
N LEU A 307 25.12 5.22 6.63
CA LEU A 307 24.90 6.62 6.94
C LEU A 307 26.07 7.17 7.79
N PRO A 308 26.63 8.35 7.46
CA PRO A 308 27.68 8.95 8.27
C PRO A 308 27.27 9.13 9.74
N ALA A 309 28.09 8.60 10.66
CA ALA A 309 27.84 8.65 12.10
C ALA A 309 27.65 10.09 12.63
N SER A 310 28.32 11.08 12.02
CA SER A 310 28.15 12.50 12.36
C SER A 310 26.71 13.00 12.22
N ILE A 311 25.88 12.35 11.40
CA ILE A 311 24.47 12.71 11.20
C ILE A 311 23.58 12.03 12.24
N GLY A 312 23.79 10.73 12.47
CA GLY A 312 22.96 9.91 13.37
C GLY A 312 23.31 10.05 14.85
N ASP A 313 24.59 10.07 15.22
CA ASP A 313 25.05 10.08 16.61
C ASP A 313 24.49 11.24 17.44
N PRO A 314 24.40 12.49 16.93
CA PRO A 314 23.78 13.58 17.68
C PRO A 314 22.30 13.34 17.99
N ILE A 315 21.56 12.75 17.05
CA ILE A 315 20.14 12.44 17.22
C ILE A 315 19.98 11.38 18.31
N VAL A 316 20.77 10.30 18.24
CA VAL A 316 20.78 9.24 19.24
C VAL A 316 21.14 9.79 20.62
N ALA A 317 22.15 10.67 20.72
CA ALA A 317 22.55 11.29 21.97
C ALA A 317 21.44 12.19 22.56
N ILE A 318 20.79 13.00 21.72
CA ILE A 318 19.66 13.85 22.14
C ILE A 318 18.49 12.98 22.62
N LEU A 319 18.12 11.92 21.88
CA LEU A 319 17.06 10.99 22.30
C LEU A 319 17.39 10.28 23.60
N THR A 320 18.65 9.89 23.80
CA THR A 320 19.10 9.22 25.03
C THR A 320 18.96 10.15 26.23
N ASN A 321 19.42 11.40 26.09
CA ASN A 321 19.32 12.41 27.15
C ASN A 321 17.87 12.77 27.45
N PHE A 322 17.05 12.94 26.40
CA PHE A 322 15.62 13.21 26.54
C PHE A 322 14.89 12.08 27.26
N THR A 323 15.12 10.83 26.85
CA THR A 323 14.52 9.64 27.46
C THR A 323 14.94 9.50 28.92
N THR A 324 16.21 9.74 29.23
CA THR A 324 16.74 9.71 30.61
C THR A 324 16.12 10.80 31.48
N MET A 325 15.98 12.01 30.93
CA MET A 325 15.35 13.11 31.65
C MET A 325 13.86 12.84 31.88
N LEU A 326 13.15 12.29 30.90
CA LEU A 326 11.73 11.98 31.00
C LEU A 326 11.44 10.94 32.09
N THR A 327 12.32 9.95 32.29
CA THR A 327 12.17 8.96 33.37
C THR A 327 12.51 9.48 34.77
N THR A 328 13.04 10.71 34.92
CA THR A 328 13.16 11.34 36.26
C THR A 328 11.80 11.71 36.85
N PHE A 329 10.76 11.77 36.01
CA PHE A 329 9.37 11.93 36.42
C PHE A 329 8.72 10.58 36.72
N ALA A 330 7.64 10.58 37.52
CA ALA A 330 6.86 9.39 37.86
C ALA A 330 5.99 8.89 36.68
N CYS A 331 6.64 8.48 35.58
CA CYS A 331 5.98 7.84 34.44
C CYS A 331 5.21 6.58 34.85
N GLY A 332 4.10 6.29 34.15
CA GLY A 332 3.24 5.13 34.45
C GLY A 332 2.29 5.32 35.63
N ARG A 333 2.33 6.48 36.27
CA ARG A 333 1.31 6.95 37.22
C ARG A 333 0.50 8.13 36.66
N ASP A 334 0.85 8.56 35.43
CA ASP A 334 0.25 9.56 34.55
C ASP A 334 -0.40 10.77 35.27
N PHE A 335 0.34 11.35 36.22
CA PHE A 335 -0.12 12.51 36.98
C PHE A 335 -0.21 13.80 36.16
N TYR A 336 0.47 13.88 35.01
CA TYR A 336 0.50 15.11 34.19
C TYR A 336 -0.60 15.14 33.12
N SER A 337 -1.14 13.98 32.72
CA SER A 337 -2.17 13.88 31.70
C SER A 337 -2.95 12.57 31.82
N PRO A 338 -4.30 12.59 31.67
CA PRO A 338 -5.10 11.36 31.60
C PRO A 338 -5.20 10.77 30.18
N LEU A 339 -4.62 11.41 29.16
CA LEU A 339 -4.81 11.04 27.74
C LEU A 339 -3.54 10.54 27.06
N VAL A 340 -2.37 10.89 27.59
CA VAL A 340 -1.06 10.56 27.01
C VAL A 340 -0.12 10.14 28.13
N THR A 341 0.83 9.29 27.76
CA THR A 341 1.82 8.69 28.64
C THR A 341 3.22 9.22 28.30
N CYS A 342 4.20 8.94 29.16
CA CYS A 342 5.60 9.25 28.83
C CYS A 342 6.08 8.53 27.56
N ALA A 343 5.53 7.34 27.23
CA ALA A 343 5.86 6.64 25.99
C ALA A 343 5.40 7.44 24.77
N ASP A 344 4.16 7.97 24.80
CA ASP A 344 3.62 8.81 23.73
C ASP A 344 4.43 10.11 23.57
N CYS A 345 4.86 10.72 24.68
CA CYS A 345 5.77 11.88 24.65
C CYS A 345 7.12 11.54 24.01
N GLN A 346 7.71 10.40 24.37
CA GLN A 346 8.99 9.95 23.84
C GLN A 346 8.92 9.69 22.33
N GLU A 347 7.84 9.05 21.88
CA GLU A 347 7.58 8.79 20.48
C GLU A 347 7.35 10.07 19.69
N ALA A 348 6.48 10.96 20.17
CA ALA A 348 6.22 12.25 19.52
C ALA A 348 7.50 13.09 19.40
N TYR A 349 8.31 13.14 20.47
CA TYR A 349 9.60 13.84 20.45
C TYR A 349 10.59 13.20 19.47
N ARG A 350 10.61 11.86 19.35
CA ARG A 350 11.43 11.15 18.35
C ARG A 350 11.01 11.55 16.94
N THR A 351 9.73 11.44 16.61
CA THR A 351 9.19 11.81 15.29
C THR A 351 9.55 13.25 14.94
N TRP A 352 9.31 14.20 15.85
CA TRP A 352 9.70 15.59 15.67
C TRP A 352 11.20 15.77 15.46
N LEU A 353 12.04 15.19 16.33
CA LEU A 353 13.49 15.33 16.24
C LEU A 353 14.03 14.78 14.92
N CYS A 354 13.52 13.64 14.47
CA CYS A 354 13.87 13.03 13.19
C CYS A 354 13.43 13.92 12.03
N ALA A 355 12.19 14.43 12.02
CA ALA A 355 11.68 15.30 10.96
C ALA A 355 12.44 16.63 10.85
N VAL A 356 12.85 17.23 11.98
CA VAL A 356 13.63 18.49 11.96
C VAL A 356 15.11 18.26 11.66
N SER A 357 15.65 17.08 11.95
CA SER A 357 17.06 16.77 11.76
C SER A 357 17.36 16.21 10.36
N PHE A 358 16.48 15.38 9.80
CA PHE A 358 16.56 14.88 8.43
C PHE A 358 15.75 15.75 7.49
N SER A 359 16.35 16.79 6.92
CA SER A 359 15.69 17.63 5.92
C SER A 359 15.30 16.81 4.68
N ARG A 360 14.00 16.67 4.41
CA ARG A 360 13.52 16.08 3.16
C ARG A 360 13.81 17.02 2.00
N CYS A 361 14.60 16.56 1.04
CA CYS A 361 14.84 17.30 -0.20
C CYS A 361 13.58 17.30 -1.07
N ALA A 362 13.32 18.45 -1.67
CA ALA A 362 12.26 18.61 -2.65
C ALA A 362 12.81 19.16 -3.95
N ASP A 363 12.11 18.85 -5.03
CA ASP A 363 12.37 19.43 -6.33
C ASP A 363 11.28 20.48 -6.61
N PRO A 364 11.63 21.78 -6.71
CA PRO A 364 10.66 22.83 -7.02
C PRO A 364 9.89 22.58 -8.32
N ALA A 365 10.45 21.82 -9.27
CA ALA A 365 9.79 21.53 -10.54
C ALA A 365 8.65 20.52 -10.41
N THR A 366 8.67 19.65 -9.39
CA THR A 366 7.66 18.60 -9.18
C THR A 366 6.92 18.74 -7.84
N ALA A 367 7.30 19.68 -7.00
CA ALA A 367 6.61 19.94 -5.74
C ALA A 367 5.22 20.55 -5.97
N PRO A 368 4.22 20.25 -5.11
CA PRO A 368 2.89 20.82 -5.26
C PRO A 368 2.91 22.35 -5.01
N PRO A 369 1.98 23.12 -5.61
CA PRO A 369 1.98 24.59 -5.55
C PRO A 369 1.95 25.18 -4.13
N ASN A 370 1.37 24.44 -3.18
CA ASN A 370 1.27 24.84 -1.78
C ASN A 370 2.29 24.14 -0.89
N ALA A 371 3.37 23.54 -1.41
CA ALA A 371 4.38 22.94 -0.54
C ALA A 371 5.10 24.02 0.30
N ALA A 372 5.32 23.73 1.58
CA ALA A 372 6.17 24.52 2.44
C ALA A 372 7.65 24.28 2.11
N LEU A 373 8.14 25.00 1.11
CA LEU A 373 9.50 24.88 0.64
C LEU A 373 10.38 26.01 1.17
N LEU A 374 11.63 25.66 1.47
CA LEU A 374 12.67 26.63 1.72
C LEU A 374 13.93 26.22 0.96
N GLN A 375 14.54 27.18 0.26
CA GLN A 375 15.88 26.95 -0.27
C GLN A 375 16.87 26.98 0.90
N SER A 376 17.44 25.82 1.20
CA SER A 376 18.42 25.69 2.27
C SER A 376 19.82 25.88 1.71
N GLN A 377 20.57 26.77 2.34
CA GLN A 377 22.01 26.86 2.16
C GLN A 377 22.68 26.13 3.32
N SER A 378 23.79 25.46 3.05
CA SER A 378 24.56 24.71 4.05
C SER A 378 24.72 25.37 5.44
N PRO A 379 24.98 26.68 5.59
CA PRO A 379 25.15 27.29 6.92
C PRO A 379 23.86 27.30 7.77
N ASN A 380 22.70 27.19 7.11
CA ASN A 380 21.36 27.28 7.69
C ASN A 380 20.65 25.92 7.74
N ALA A 381 21.33 24.82 7.43
CA ALA A 381 20.78 23.48 7.61
C ALA A 381 20.46 23.23 9.09
N ARG A 382 19.29 22.66 9.37
CA ARG A 382 18.83 22.35 10.74
C ARG A 382 19.80 21.40 11.44
N ASN A 383 20.27 20.39 10.72
CA ASN A 383 21.38 19.55 11.13
C ASN A 383 22.63 19.93 10.32
N LYS A 384 23.60 20.54 11.00
CA LYS A 384 24.87 21.00 10.40
C LYS A 384 25.82 19.88 10.01
N ALA A 385 25.50 18.63 10.37
CA ALA A 385 26.29 17.46 9.99
C ALA A 385 26.06 17.05 8.52
N PHE A 386 25.01 17.55 7.87
CA PHE A 386 24.85 17.35 6.44
C PHE A 386 25.92 18.15 5.66
N PRO A 387 26.44 17.61 4.56
CA PRO A 387 27.55 18.21 3.82
C PRO A 387 27.32 19.66 3.43
N SER A 388 28.36 20.47 3.62
CA SER A 388 28.35 21.86 3.19
C SER A 388 28.67 22.00 1.71
N GLY A 389 27.74 22.54 0.92
CA GLY A 389 27.99 22.90 -0.48
C GLY A 389 26.84 22.64 -1.46
N ASN A 390 25.87 21.81 -1.08
CA ASN A 390 24.69 21.57 -1.90
C ASN A 390 23.64 22.63 -1.57
N ASN A 391 23.36 23.54 -2.49
CA ASN A 391 22.12 24.31 -2.42
C ASN A 391 20.98 23.35 -2.77
N PHE A 392 20.13 23.01 -1.80
CA PHE A 392 18.98 22.16 -2.02
C PHE A 392 17.72 22.87 -1.56
N THR A 393 16.60 22.54 -2.21
CA THR A 393 15.29 22.91 -1.70
C THR A 393 14.86 21.84 -0.72
N GLN A 394 14.41 22.24 0.47
CA GLN A 394 13.87 21.33 1.47
C GLN A 394 12.39 21.60 1.69
N LEU A 395 11.65 20.53 1.97
CA LEU A 395 10.36 20.63 2.63
C LEU A 395 10.59 21.00 4.09
N LEU A 396 9.96 22.07 4.55
CA LEU A 396 9.96 22.44 5.95
C LEU A 396 9.21 21.36 6.75
N PRO A 397 9.67 21.04 7.98
CA PRO A 397 8.93 20.14 8.85
C PRO A 397 7.50 20.61 9.06
N CYS A 398 6.54 19.69 9.08
CA CYS A 398 5.17 20.05 9.43
C CYS A 398 5.17 20.60 10.86
N LEU A 399 4.56 21.78 11.09
CA LEU A 399 4.46 22.39 12.43
C LEU A 399 3.83 21.40 13.41
N GLU A 400 3.00 20.51 12.91
CA GLU A 400 2.15 19.65 13.68
C GLU A 400 2.93 18.52 14.34
N THR A 401 4.06 18.08 13.75
CA THR A 401 5.04 17.20 14.45
C THR A 401 5.55 17.84 15.74
N CYS A 402 5.79 19.17 15.72
CA CYS A 402 6.15 19.91 16.92
C CYS A 402 4.95 19.94 17.88
N THR A 403 3.75 20.31 17.41
CA THR A 403 2.59 20.44 18.31
C THR A 403 2.16 19.11 18.91
N ALA A 404 2.37 17.99 18.22
CA ALA A 404 2.15 16.65 18.74
C ALA A 404 3.07 16.39 19.94
N THR A 405 4.34 16.81 19.84
CA THR A 405 5.30 16.74 20.96
C THR A 405 4.85 17.64 22.12
N ASP A 406 4.49 18.90 21.85
CA ASP A 406 4.01 19.86 22.86
C ASP A 406 2.79 19.33 23.62
N ARG A 407 1.88 18.63 22.93
CA ARG A 407 0.69 18.02 23.53
C ARG A 407 0.94 16.72 24.28
N ALA A 408 1.84 15.88 23.78
CA ALA A 408 2.12 14.57 24.37
C ALA A 408 2.98 14.70 25.64
N CYS A 409 3.82 15.72 25.70
CA CYS A 409 4.83 15.86 26.73
C CYS A 409 4.40 16.67 27.95
N PRO A 410 5.00 16.41 29.13
CA PRO A 410 4.71 17.18 30.33
C PRO A 410 5.07 18.66 30.20
N ASN A 411 4.19 19.54 30.69
CA ASN A 411 4.34 21.00 30.60
C ASN A 411 5.64 21.55 31.24
N PHE A 412 6.18 20.89 32.26
CA PHE A 412 7.40 21.32 32.96
C PHE A 412 8.65 21.19 32.10
N LEU A 413 8.61 20.42 31.00
CA LEU A 413 9.69 20.37 30.02
C LEU A 413 9.87 21.70 29.29
N GLY A 414 8.84 22.55 29.29
CA GLY A 414 8.88 23.84 28.62
C GLY A 414 9.05 23.73 27.09
N PHE A 415 8.82 22.55 26.51
CA PHE A 415 8.74 22.37 25.07
C PHE A 415 7.62 23.26 24.54
N ARG A 416 7.89 24.04 23.50
CA ARG A 416 6.93 24.98 22.92
C ARG A 416 7.15 25.12 21.44
N CYS A 417 6.07 25.07 20.69
CA CYS A 417 6.09 25.28 19.25
C CYS A 417 5.86 26.74 18.90
N PRO A 418 6.42 27.21 17.77
CA PRO A 418 6.11 28.53 17.27
C PRO A 418 4.64 28.61 16.86
N LEU A 419 4.02 29.79 17.04
CA LEU A 419 2.62 29.99 16.73
C LEU A 419 2.42 30.30 15.23
N PRO A 420 1.42 29.68 14.55
CA PRO A 420 1.09 29.92 13.14
C PRO A 420 0.98 31.41 12.77
N ARG A 421 0.36 32.21 13.63
CA ARG A 421 0.03 33.62 13.38
C ARG A 421 1.22 34.58 13.48
N PHE A 422 2.39 34.13 13.93
CA PHE A 422 3.54 35.00 14.18
C PHE A 422 4.72 34.65 13.28
N ASN A 423 5.42 33.54 13.56
CA ASN A 423 6.67 33.21 12.89
C ASN A 423 6.86 31.72 12.57
N ALA A 424 5.85 30.87 12.79
CA ALA A 424 5.98 29.44 12.51
C ALA A 424 6.35 29.15 11.05
N ALA A 425 5.78 29.90 10.09
CA ALA A 425 6.05 29.74 8.66
C ALA A 425 7.51 30.03 8.25
N GLN A 426 8.33 30.62 9.13
CA GLN A 426 9.78 30.79 8.86
C GLN A 426 10.57 29.49 9.02
N SER A 427 10.00 28.50 9.71
CA SER A 427 10.70 27.27 10.10
C SER A 427 9.90 26.00 9.85
N TYR A 428 8.58 26.08 9.82
CA TYR A 428 7.69 24.94 9.66
C TYR A 428 6.73 25.18 8.51
N GLY A 429 6.27 24.10 7.88
CA GLY A 429 5.06 24.12 7.09
C GLY A 429 3.85 24.32 7.98
N VAL A 430 3.00 25.29 7.66
CA VAL A 430 1.82 25.67 8.44
C VAL A 430 0.57 25.48 7.58
N GLY A 431 -0.47 24.87 8.14
CA GLY A 431 -1.78 24.78 7.49
C GLY A 431 -1.98 23.54 6.62
N TYR A 432 -1.18 22.49 6.82
CA TYR A 432 -1.29 21.22 6.09
C TYR A 432 -2.04 20.14 6.89
N VAL A 433 -2.83 20.57 7.88
CA VAL A 433 -3.42 19.73 8.94
C VAL A 433 -4.86 20.11 9.26
N ASP A 434 -5.62 19.11 9.71
CA ASP A 434 -6.97 19.22 10.26
C ASP A 434 -7.05 20.29 11.36
N SER A 435 -8.18 21.01 11.38
CA SER A 435 -8.43 22.23 12.14
C SER A 435 -7.52 22.42 13.36
N GLY A 436 -6.61 23.39 13.32
CA GLY A 436 -5.73 23.79 14.43
C GLY A 436 -6.48 24.45 15.61
N ALA A 437 -7.68 23.96 15.93
CA ALA A 437 -8.46 24.37 17.08
C ALA A 437 -7.88 23.72 18.35
N ASP A 438 -7.68 24.54 19.38
CA ASP A 438 -7.19 24.10 20.67
C ASP A 438 -8.07 22.96 21.24
N GLY A 439 -7.43 21.86 21.67
CA GLY A 439 -8.11 20.77 22.36
C GLY A 439 -8.74 19.66 21.50
N VAL A 440 -8.67 19.73 20.16
CA VAL A 440 -9.20 18.66 19.29
C VAL A 440 -8.23 17.47 19.22
N MET A 441 -8.69 16.26 19.54
CA MET A 441 -7.93 15.01 19.34
C MET A 441 -7.78 14.76 17.84
N GLY A 442 -6.56 14.52 17.35
CA GLY A 442 -6.24 14.44 15.91
C GLY A 442 -5.69 15.72 15.28
N GLY A 443 -5.91 16.91 15.86
CA GLY A 443 -5.48 18.21 15.29
C GLY A 443 -3.97 18.51 15.31
N GLY A 444 -3.13 17.51 15.60
CA GLY A 444 -1.65 17.57 15.53
C GLY A 444 -1.06 16.46 14.65
N HIS A 445 -1.89 15.60 14.07
CA HIS A 445 -1.47 14.67 13.03
C HIS A 445 -1.69 15.36 11.70
N PRO A 446 -0.75 15.28 10.77
CA PRO A 446 -0.98 15.93 9.51
C PRO A 446 -2.11 15.27 8.72
N GLY A 447 -3.15 16.06 8.41
CA GLY A 447 -4.36 15.59 7.72
C GLY A 447 -4.14 15.37 6.21
N MET A 448 -3.45 16.29 5.55
CA MET A 448 -3.03 16.16 4.15
C MET A 448 -1.59 16.66 4.00
N TRP A 449 -0.63 15.97 4.63
CA TRP A 449 0.80 16.23 4.36
C TRP A 449 1.29 15.52 3.11
N ALA A 450 0.57 14.50 2.65
CA ALA A 450 0.75 13.85 1.36
C ALA A 450 -0.59 13.41 0.75
N ASP A 451 -0.64 13.25 -0.58
CA ASP A 451 -1.78 12.65 -1.29
C ASP A 451 -1.42 11.31 -1.94
N ASP A 452 -2.44 10.66 -2.50
CA ASP A 452 -2.32 9.41 -3.27
C ASP A 452 -1.48 9.57 -4.56
N PHE A 453 -1.12 10.82 -4.92
CA PHE A 453 -0.24 11.16 -6.04
C PHE A 453 1.22 11.33 -5.63
N GLY A 454 1.56 11.04 -4.38
CA GLY A 454 2.91 11.15 -3.86
C GLY A 454 3.39 12.59 -3.72
N ASN A 455 2.49 13.57 -3.83
CA ASN A 455 2.81 14.96 -3.51
C ASN A 455 2.96 15.08 -2.00
N VAL A 456 3.92 15.86 -1.56
CA VAL A 456 4.17 16.09 -0.13
C VAL A 456 4.29 17.59 0.12
N TRP A 457 3.50 18.10 1.07
CA TRP A 457 3.41 19.54 1.35
C TRP A 457 4.33 19.99 2.49
N CYS A 458 4.66 19.11 3.43
CA CYS A 458 5.61 19.38 4.51
C CYS A 458 6.28 18.08 4.98
N ASN A 459 7.42 18.18 5.68
CA ASN A 459 8.15 17.02 6.16
C ASN A 459 7.59 16.54 7.52
N SER A 460 6.78 15.50 7.52
CA SER A 460 6.21 14.91 8.73
C SER A 460 7.09 13.82 9.34
N GLY A 461 7.89 13.13 8.51
CA GLY A 461 8.51 11.87 8.92
C GLY A 461 7.47 10.92 9.52
N LEU A 462 6.26 10.86 8.97
CA LEU A 462 5.17 9.96 9.37
C LEU A 462 4.74 9.11 8.20
#